data_AF-A0A3A6PQ87-F1
#
_entry.id   AF-A0A3A6PQ87-F1
#
_cell.length_a   1.000
_cell.length_b   1.000
_cell.length_c   1.000
_cell.angle_alpha   90.00
_cell.angle_beta   90.00
_cell.angle_gamma   90.00
#
_symmetry.space_group_name_H-M   'P 1'
#
loop_
_entity.id
_entity.type
_entity.pdbx_description
1 polymer ?
#
loop_
_entity_poly.entity_id
_entity_poly.type
_entity_poly.pdbx_seq_one_letter_code
_entity_poly.pdbx_strand_id
1 'polypeptide(L)'
;MSKSRAAAPAAALQREGQAEPSAAVQIKGIGGREQLLESKPKPTSLIQNSSPRRVSETREREEWKASIHRYVSLFNQAETEQHPRVLTDYMADPVHGERLAGRLARMRERDLLRGALPAGSETKAELVRVNESASEVSVLLRLHVKRRVEQGGSYYMEERYEYERLWLSAAGRGWDVLQVEPVIAERRPRYGISTLQWQDEPEQPSQDEVYVMPSLPYLNYDLMPQFKNRITGIRYRRDLAAAYADRWWDEGNPSYELFDVNCTNYVSQCIFAGNAPMNYTGTRGSGWWYKGRAKGQEWWSYSWAVSNAMTQYLSAARKSGLRAEQVQSAGQLQLGDVITYDWTGDGRYQHSTIVTAFDAAGQPLVNANTVASRHRYWDYRDSYAWTGRTRYRFFHIPDLL
;
A
#
# COMPACT_ATOMS: atom_id res chain seq x y z
N MET A 1 40.98 38.67 -46.87
CA MET A 1 40.16 37.99 -47.90
C MET A 1 39.84 36.62 -47.32
N SER A 2 38.63 36.14 -47.08
CA SER A 2 37.28 36.43 -47.59
C SER A 2 36.23 36.26 -46.48
N LYS A 3 35.17 37.08 -46.56
CA LYS A 3 33.96 37.09 -45.73
C LYS A 3 32.93 36.05 -46.21
N SER A 4 32.12 35.51 -45.29
CA SER A 4 30.66 35.25 -45.46
C SER A 4 30.15 34.73 -44.10
N ARG A 5 29.29 35.41 -43.32
CA ARG A 5 27.92 35.94 -43.45
C ARG A 5 26.83 34.91 -43.06
N ALA A 6 26.30 35.15 -41.85
CA ALA A 6 25.02 34.83 -41.21
C ALA A 6 23.93 34.03 -41.96
N ALA A 7 23.25 33.15 -41.21
CA ALA A 7 21.79 33.03 -41.19
C ALA A 7 21.28 32.30 -39.92
N ALA A 8 20.43 32.95 -39.13
CA ALA A 8 19.46 32.30 -38.24
C ALA A 8 18.31 31.69 -39.08
N PRO A 9 17.47 30.79 -38.53
CA PRO A 9 16.20 31.31 -38.03
C PRO A 9 15.49 30.50 -36.91
N ALA A 10 14.44 31.15 -36.40
CA ALA A 10 13.16 30.60 -35.94
C ALA A 10 13.10 29.93 -34.55
N ALA A 11 12.76 30.78 -33.57
CA ALA A 11 12.04 30.42 -32.36
C ALA A 11 10.70 29.73 -32.71
N ALA A 12 10.47 28.55 -32.13
CA ALA A 12 9.16 27.93 -32.05
C ALA A 12 8.67 28.06 -30.61
N LEU A 13 7.68 28.94 -30.41
CA LEU A 13 6.83 28.97 -29.22
C LEU A 13 6.16 27.59 -29.09
N GLN A 14 6.49 26.84 -28.04
CA GLN A 14 5.59 25.81 -27.54
C GLN A 14 4.83 26.36 -26.34
N ARG A 15 3.51 26.31 -26.50
CA ARG A 15 2.50 26.74 -25.56
C ARG A 15 2.65 25.98 -24.25
N GLU A 16 2.74 26.73 -23.15
CA GLU A 16 2.45 26.24 -21.81
C GLU A 16 1.01 25.72 -21.79
N GLY A 17 0.86 24.40 -21.83
CA GLY A 17 -0.36 23.73 -21.42
C GLY A 17 -0.33 23.62 -19.90
N GLN A 18 -0.97 24.57 -19.22
CA GLN A 18 -1.35 24.40 -17.82
C GLN A 18 -2.23 23.16 -17.72
N ALA A 19 -1.67 22.07 -17.18
CA ALA A 19 -2.46 20.92 -16.78
C ALA A 19 -3.18 21.30 -15.48
N GLU A 20 -4.48 21.59 -15.58
CA GLU A 20 -5.35 21.72 -14.42
C GLU A 20 -5.39 20.38 -13.66
N PRO A 21 -5.29 20.39 -12.31
CA PRO A 21 -5.48 19.18 -11.52
C PRO A 21 -6.96 18.78 -11.56
N SER A 22 -7.30 17.81 -12.41
CA SER A 22 -8.65 17.25 -12.49
C SER A 22 -8.87 16.27 -11.34
N ALA A 23 -9.60 16.69 -10.31
CA ALA A 23 -10.20 15.77 -9.33
C ALA A 23 -11.42 15.11 -9.97
N ALA A 24 -11.34 13.82 -10.29
CA ALA A 24 -12.45 13.07 -10.87
C ALA A 24 -13.16 12.23 -9.79
N VAL A 25 -14.44 12.51 -9.57
CA VAL A 25 -15.33 11.71 -8.72
C VAL A 25 -16.23 10.85 -9.61
N GLN A 26 -16.11 9.52 -9.52
CA GLN A 26 -17.04 8.59 -10.18
C GLN A 26 -18.05 8.05 -9.16
N ILE A 27 -19.34 8.32 -9.40
CA ILE A 27 -20.46 7.80 -8.62
C ILE A 27 -21.07 6.64 -9.40
N LYS A 28 -20.85 5.39 -8.98
CA LYS A 28 -21.58 4.22 -9.52
C LYS A 28 -22.83 3.97 -8.67
N GLY A 29 -23.99 4.24 -9.25
CA GLY A 29 -25.29 3.88 -8.68
C GLY A 29 -25.63 2.40 -8.88
N ILE A 30 -26.16 1.77 -7.84
CA ILE A 30 -26.70 0.41 -7.89
C ILE A 30 -28.11 0.51 -8.49
N GLY A 31 -28.29 0.04 -9.73
CA GLY A 31 -29.57 0.00 -10.43
C GLY A 31 -30.10 -1.43 -10.55
N GLY A 32 -31.19 -1.73 -9.84
CA GLY A 32 -32.06 -2.88 -10.09
C GLY A 32 -33.31 -2.45 -10.89
N ARG A 33 -33.70 -3.25 -11.88
CA ARG A 33 -34.96 -3.17 -12.65
C ARG A 33 -35.73 -4.48 -12.44
N GLU A 34 -36.97 -4.45 -11.93
CA GLU A 34 -38.29 -4.31 -12.62
C GLU A 34 -38.72 -5.63 -13.31
N GLN A 35 -39.93 -6.18 -13.14
CA GLN A 35 -41.27 -5.62 -13.43
C GLN A 35 -42.40 -6.58 -12.95
N LEU A 36 -43.60 -6.07 -12.67
CA LEU A 36 -44.85 -6.39 -13.40
C LEU A 36 -46.05 -5.56 -12.90
N LEU A 37 -46.91 -5.20 -13.85
CA LEU A 37 -48.04 -4.25 -13.80
C LEU A 37 -49.37 -4.91 -13.37
N GLU A 38 -50.29 -4.11 -12.81
CA GLU A 38 -51.72 -4.09 -13.22
C GLU A 38 -52.51 -2.86 -12.69
N SER A 39 -53.69 -2.62 -13.28
CA SER A 39 -54.34 -1.32 -13.54
C SER A 39 -55.59 -0.96 -12.70
N LYS A 40 -55.70 0.35 -12.34
CA LYS A 40 -56.85 1.32 -12.10
C LYS A 40 -58.33 0.84 -12.01
N PRO A 41 -59.29 1.56 -11.32
CA PRO A 41 -59.53 3.03 -11.41
C PRO A 41 -60.02 3.82 -10.14
N LYS A 42 -60.16 5.16 -10.28
CA LYS A 42 -60.54 6.20 -9.27
C LYS A 42 -62.08 6.35 -9.10
N PRO A 43 -62.59 7.16 -8.12
CA PRO A 43 -62.83 8.60 -8.38
C PRO A 43 -62.67 9.59 -7.19
N THR A 44 -62.53 10.88 -7.56
CA THR A 44 -62.91 12.15 -6.88
C THR A 44 -62.52 12.48 -5.42
N SER A 45 -61.74 13.56 -5.23
CA SER A 45 -62.23 14.90 -4.80
C SER A 45 -61.07 15.84 -4.42
N LEU A 46 -61.34 17.14 -4.51
CA LEU A 46 -60.44 18.28 -4.32
C LEU A 46 -59.79 18.32 -2.94
N ILE A 47 -58.51 18.67 -2.87
CA ILE A 47 -57.92 19.65 -1.92
C ILE A 47 -56.60 20.13 -2.53
N GLN A 48 -56.44 21.43 -2.63
CA GLN A 48 -55.19 22.10 -2.92
C GLN A 48 -54.17 21.76 -1.82
N ASN A 49 -52.96 21.37 -2.20
CA ASN A 49 -51.77 21.75 -1.46
C ASN A 49 -50.55 21.68 -2.38
N SER A 50 -50.04 22.85 -2.70
CA SER A 50 -48.71 23.07 -3.26
C SER A 50 -47.67 22.26 -2.49
N SER A 51 -47.07 21.28 -3.15
CA SER A 51 -45.96 20.50 -2.59
C SER A 51 -44.73 20.63 -3.50
N PRO A 52 -43.76 21.50 -3.17
CA PRO A 52 -42.41 21.41 -3.72
C PRO A 52 -41.48 20.51 -2.85
N ARG A 53 -42.02 19.66 -1.97
CA ARG A 53 -41.24 18.94 -0.94
C ARG A 53 -40.35 17.80 -1.46
N ARG A 54 -40.65 17.17 -2.60
CA ARG A 54 -39.85 16.02 -3.09
C ARG A 54 -38.51 16.42 -3.75
N VAL A 55 -38.42 17.64 -4.28
CA VAL A 55 -37.21 18.14 -4.95
C VAL A 55 -36.26 18.82 -3.95
N SER A 56 -36.78 19.40 -2.85
CA SER A 56 -35.95 19.97 -1.79
C SER A 56 -35.22 18.88 -0.99
N GLU A 57 -35.89 17.78 -0.63
CA GLU A 57 -35.29 16.68 0.14
C GLU A 57 -34.18 15.96 -0.62
N THR A 58 -34.26 15.88 -1.95
CA THR A 58 -33.20 15.29 -2.79
C THR A 58 -32.02 16.23 -3.00
N ARG A 59 -32.26 17.55 -3.05
CA ARG A 59 -31.18 18.55 -3.05
C ARG A 59 -30.41 18.57 -1.72
N GLU A 60 -31.13 18.61 -0.60
CA GLU A 60 -30.51 18.59 0.74
C GLU A 60 -29.78 17.27 1.02
N ARG A 61 -30.30 16.12 0.50
CA ARG A 61 -29.66 14.80 0.61
C ARG A 61 -28.33 14.65 -0.14
N GLU A 62 -27.99 15.53 -1.08
CA GLU A 62 -26.73 15.48 -1.82
C GLU A 62 -25.77 16.62 -1.51
N GLU A 63 -26.18 17.61 -0.71
CA GLU A 63 -25.34 18.76 -0.37
C GLU A 63 -24.07 18.37 0.40
N TRP A 64 -24.13 17.36 1.28
CA TRP A 64 -22.93 16.86 1.96
C TRP A 64 -21.91 16.23 1.00
N LYS A 65 -22.34 15.72 -0.16
CA LYS A 65 -21.43 15.19 -1.19
C LYS A 65 -20.58 16.31 -1.80
N ALA A 66 -21.13 17.52 -1.93
CA ALA A 66 -20.38 18.68 -2.39
C ALA A 66 -19.26 19.06 -1.40
N SER A 67 -19.53 18.97 -0.09
CA SER A 67 -18.51 19.17 0.96
C SER A 67 -17.40 18.12 0.89
N ILE A 68 -17.74 16.85 0.64
CA ILE A 68 -16.73 15.80 0.42
C ILE A 68 -15.92 16.06 -0.85
N HIS A 69 -16.56 16.44 -1.95
CA HIS A 69 -15.84 16.76 -3.18
C HIS A 69 -14.87 17.92 -2.97
N ARG A 70 -15.29 18.93 -2.20
CA ARG A 70 -14.41 20.04 -1.80
C ARG A 70 -13.26 19.57 -0.92
N TYR A 71 -13.54 18.73 0.09
CA TYR A 71 -12.53 18.12 0.95
C TYR A 71 -11.46 17.37 0.13
N VAL A 72 -11.87 16.51 -0.79
CA VAL A 72 -10.97 15.70 -1.63
C VAL A 72 -10.11 16.58 -2.55
N SER A 73 -10.70 17.64 -3.12
CA SER A 73 -9.96 18.60 -3.94
C SER A 73 -8.88 19.32 -3.12
N LEU A 74 -9.23 19.82 -1.93
CA LEU A 74 -8.30 20.47 -1.02
C LEU A 74 -7.24 19.52 -0.48
N PHE A 75 -7.58 18.25 -0.24
CA PHE A 75 -6.63 17.21 0.13
C PHE A 75 -5.61 17.00 -1.00
N ASN A 76 -6.05 16.90 -2.25
CA ASN A 76 -5.16 16.77 -3.40
C ASN A 76 -4.24 17.99 -3.57
N GLN A 77 -4.78 19.20 -3.34
CA GLN A 77 -4.01 20.43 -3.36
C GLN A 77 -2.95 20.43 -2.24
N ALA A 78 -3.33 20.06 -1.02
CA ALA A 78 -2.40 19.97 0.11
C ALA A 78 -1.27 18.94 -0.12
N GLU A 79 -1.57 17.81 -0.74
CA GLU A 79 -0.57 16.81 -1.16
C GLU A 79 0.38 17.35 -2.24
N THR A 80 -0.15 18.11 -3.21
CA THR A 80 0.63 18.70 -4.30
C THR A 80 1.57 19.80 -3.77
N GLU A 81 1.04 20.70 -2.94
CA GLU A 81 1.79 21.80 -2.32
C GLU A 81 2.68 21.33 -1.16
N GLN A 82 2.48 20.09 -0.70
CA GLN A 82 3.08 19.53 0.52
C GLN A 82 2.89 20.45 1.73
N HIS A 83 1.71 21.05 1.84
CA HIS A 83 1.37 22.02 2.87
C HIS A 83 -0.12 21.92 3.28
N PRO A 84 -0.44 21.90 4.58
CA PRO A 84 -1.80 21.60 5.06
C PRO A 84 -2.79 22.77 4.99
N ARG A 85 -2.30 24.01 4.79
CA ARG A 85 -3.06 25.27 4.97
C ARG A 85 -4.45 25.27 4.32
N VAL A 86 -4.53 24.85 3.06
CA VAL A 86 -5.77 24.84 2.29
C VAL A 86 -6.85 23.94 2.90
N LEU A 87 -6.44 22.87 3.61
CA LEU A 87 -7.34 21.95 4.28
C LEU A 87 -7.66 22.42 5.71
N THR A 88 -6.67 22.93 6.43
CA THR A 88 -6.87 23.45 7.80
C THR A 88 -7.79 24.66 7.84
N ASP A 89 -7.78 25.49 6.80
CA ASP A 89 -8.67 26.65 6.68
C ASP A 89 -10.13 26.23 6.40
N TYR A 90 -10.36 25.01 5.92
CA TYR A 90 -11.68 24.49 5.55
C TYR A 90 -12.31 23.58 6.63
N MET A 91 -11.49 22.84 7.37
CA MET A 91 -11.93 21.80 8.31
C MET A 91 -11.87 22.28 9.77
N ALA A 92 -12.85 21.90 10.59
CA ALA A 92 -12.93 22.27 12.01
C ALA A 92 -12.20 21.30 12.97
N ASP A 93 -11.24 20.50 12.47
CA ASP A 93 -10.51 19.49 13.25
C ASP A 93 -9.02 19.89 13.42
N PRO A 94 -8.66 20.60 14.49
CA PRO A 94 -7.26 21.00 14.71
C PRO A 94 -6.35 19.79 14.91
N VAL A 95 -6.85 18.68 15.47
CA VAL A 95 -6.05 17.48 15.76
C VAL A 95 -5.65 16.78 14.46
N HIS A 96 -6.59 16.62 13.53
CA HIS A 96 -6.26 16.12 12.20
C HIS A 96 -5.37 17.11 11.44
N GLY A 97 -5.62 18.41 11.57
CA GLY A 97 -4.80 19.47 10.97
C GLY A 97 -3.32 19.35 11.34
N GLU A 98 -3.01 19.22 12.64
CA GLU A 98 -1.64 19.01 13.12
C GLU A 98 -1.03 17.69 12.63
N ARG A 99 -1.82 16.61 12.63
CA ARG A 99 -1.36 15.29 12.16
C ARG A 99 -0.98 15.33 10.69
N LEU A 100 -1.82 15.93 9.84
CA LEU A 100 -1.58 16.11 8.42
C LEU A 100 -0.39 17.05 8.18
N ALA A 101 -0.31 18.16 8.92
CA ALA A 101 0.81 19.09 8.86
C ALA A 101 2.15 18.39 9.10
N GLY A 102 2.23 17.58 10.16
CA GLY A 102 3.43 16.79 10.46
C GLY A 102 3.77 15.78 9.37
N ARG A 103 2.77 15.11 8.78
CA ARG A 103 2.97 14.17 7.66
C ARG A 103 3.55 14.87 6.43
N LEU A 104 2.92 15.96 5.99
CA LEU A 104 3.32 16.71 4.80
C LEU A 104 4.69 17.38 4.99
N ALA A 105 4.97 17.89 6.19
CA ALA A 105 6.28 18.46 6.51
C ALA A 105 7.41 17.42 6.37
N ARG A 106 7.20 16.19 6.87
CA ARG A 106 8.18 15.10 6.72
C ARG A 106 8.35 14.68 5.27
N MET A 107 7.26 14.61 4.51
CA MET A 107 7.31 14.31 3.07
C MET A 107 8.13 15.38 2.33
N ARG A 108 7.85 16.66 2.60
CA ARG A 108 8.58 17.80 2.02
C ARG A 108 10.06 17.77 2.36
N GLU A 109 10.40 17.61 3.64
CA GLU A 109 11.79 17.53 4.09
C GLU A 109 12.54 16.39 3.40
N ARG A 110 11.93 15.20 3.36
CA ARG A 110 12.49 14.02 2.68
C ARG A 110 12.77 14.31 1.20
N ASP A 111 11.80 14.88 0.49
CA ASP A 111 11.93 15.09 -0.95
C ASP A 111 12.97 16.18 -1.27
N LEU A 112 13.03 17.24 -0.45
CA LEU A 112 14.10 18.25 -0.53
C LEU A 112 15.49 17.63 -0.36
N LEU A 113 15.69 16.76 0.63
CA LEU A 113 16.97 16.09 0.88
C LEU A 113 17.39 15.16 -0.27
N ARG A 114 16.42 14.62 -1.02
CA ARG A 114 16.63 13.72 -2.15
C ARG A 114 16.77 14.43 -3.49
N GLY A 115 16.54 15.75 -3.53
CA GLY A 115 16.40 16.49 -4.79
C GLY A 115 15.21 16.00 -5.63
N ALA A 116 14.16 15.50 -4.97
CA ALA A 116 12.93 15.06 -5.60
C ALA A 116 11.90 16.20 -5.58
N LEU A 117 11.26 16.46 -6.73
CA LEU A 117 10.26 17.51 -6.90
C LEU A 117 8.88 16.90 -7.08
N PRO A 118 7.84 17.40 -6.40
CA PRO A 118 6.46 17.03 -6.68
C PRO A 118 6.05 17.58 -8.05
N ALA A 119 5.87 16.70 -9.03
CA ALA A 119 5.48 17.06 -10.40
C ALA A 119 3.95 16.99 -10.63
N GLY A 120 3.18 16.74 -9.57
CA GLY A 120 1.72 16.70 -9.58
C GLY A 120 1.16 15.56 -8.73
N SER A 121 -0.10 15.72 -8.31
CA SER A 121 -0.88 14.68 -7.61
C SER A 121 -2.29 14.62 -8.17
N GLU A 122 -2.82 13.40 -8.28
CA GLU A 122 -4.21 13.11 -8.60
C GLU A 122 -4.79 12.29 -7.44
N THR A 123 -5.92 12.73 -6.89
CA THR A 123 -6.62 12.00 -5.83
C THR A 123 -8.03 11.69 -6.26
N LYS A 124 -8.39 10.40 -6.23
CA LYS A 124 -9.77 9.93 -6.46
C LYS A 124 -10.36 9.40 -5.18
N ALA A 125 -11.62 9.74 -4.91
CA ALA A 125 -12.32 9.26 -3.73
C ALA A 125 -13.44 8.29 -4.10
N GLU A 126 -13.54 7.20 -3.34
CA GLU A 126 -14.64 6.24 -3.39
C GLU A 126 -15.34 6.19 -2.02
N LEU A 127 -16.67 6.23 -2.04
CA LEU A 127 -17.48 6.10 -0.81
C LEU A 127 -17.64 4.63 -0.47
N VAL A 128 -16.96 4.17 0.58
CA VAL A 128 -17.00 2.78 1.02
C VAL A 128 -18.21 2.51 1.91
N ARG A 129 -18.51 3.45 2.81
CA ARG A 129 -19.65 3.36 3.73
C ARG A 129 -20.17 4.75 4.04
N VAL A 130 -21.48 4.91 4.06
CA VAL A 130 -22.16 6.15 4.40
C VAL A 130 -23.21 5.83 5.45
N ASN A 131 -23.20 6.56 6.57
CA ASN A 131 -24.30 6.56 7.52
C ASN A 131 -24.84 7.98 7.62
N GLU A 132 -26.11 8.16 7.26
CA GLU A 132 -26.79 9.45 7.27
C GLU A 132 -27.74 9.52 8.46
N SER A 133 -27.71 10.65 9.17
CA SER A 133 -28.68 11.05 10.18
C SER A 133 -29.21 12.45 9.86
N ALA A 134 -30.24 12.91 10.58
CA ALA A 134 -30.91 14.17 10.26
C ALA A 134 -29.99 15.41 10.34
N SER A 135 -28.96 15.36 11.18
CA SER A 135 -28.02 16.48 11.40
C SER A 135 -26.54 16.10 11.23
N GLU A 136 -26.24 14.81 11.11
CA GLU A 136 -24.88 14.28 11.08
C GLU A 136 -24.74 13.23 9.99
N VAL A 137 -23.62 13.25 9.27
CA VAL A 137 -23.27 12.24 8.27
C VAL A 137 -21.88 11.73 8.59
N SER A 138 -21.73 10.40 8.67
CA SER A 138 -20.42 9.77 8.77
C SER A 138 -20.10 9.01 7.50
N VAL A 139 -18.92 9.25 6.93
CA VAL A 139 -18.49 8.66 5.66
C VAL A 139 -17.13 8.01 5.83
N LEU A 140 -17.00 6.76 5.41
CA LEU A 140 -15.72 6.12 5.20
C LEU A 140 -15.33 6.26 3.73
N LEU A 141 -14.28 7.04 3.47
CA LEU A 141 -13.72 7.26 2.16
C LEU A 141 -12.51 6.36 1.93
N ARG A 142 -12.36 5.88 0.70
CA ARG A 142 -11.12 5.34 0.16
C ARG A 142 -10.55 6.37 -0.82
N LEU A 143 -9.34 6.86 -0.54
CA LEU A 143 -8.62 7.82 -1.36
C LEU A 143 -7.55 7.08 -2.16
N HIS A 144 -7.64 7.11 -3.49
CA HIS A 144 -6.57 6.69 -4.39
C HIS A 144 -5.71 7.90 -4.72
N VAL A 145 -4.52 7.96 -4.13
CA VAL A 145 -3.56 9.04 -4.36
C VAL A 145 -2.51 8.55 -5.35
N LYS A 146 -2.37 9.25 -6.48
CA LYS A 146 -1.33 9.05 -7.47
C LYS A 146 -0.46 10.29 -7.52
N ARG A 147 0.82 10.13 -7.19
CA ARG A 147 1.77 11.23 -7.13
C ARG A 147 2.86 11.02 -8.16
N ARG A 148 3.09 12.03 -8.98
CA ARG A 148 4.21 12.07 -9.93
C ARG A 148 5.39 12.77 -9.28
N VAL A 149 6.53 12.10 -9.27
CA VAL A 149 7.76 12.62 -8.69
C VAL A 149 8.80 12.78 -9.79
N GLU A 150 9.44 13.94 -9.83
CA GLU A 150 10.59 14.21 -10.69
C GLU A 150 11.87 14.16 -9.89
N GLN A 151 12.88 13.44 -10.38
CA GLN A 151 14.20 13.39 -9.76
C GLN A 151 15.25 13.14 -10.82
N GLY A 152 16.30 13.98 -10.86
CA GLY A 152 17.40 13.83 -11.82
C GLY A 152 16.96 13.82 -13.29
N GLY A 153 15.89 14.55 -13.64
CA GLY A 153 15.32 14.58 -14.99
C GLY A 153 14.49 13.35 -15.38
N SER A 154 14.33 12.39 -14.48
CA SER A 154 13.46 11.21 -14.66
C SER A 154 12.19 11.37 -13.83
N TYR A 155 11.11 10.72 -14.30
CA TYR A 155 9.84 10.69 -13.57
C TYR A 155 9.52 9.29 -13.10
N TYR A 156 8.95 9.18 -11.91
CA TYR A 156 8.31 7.96 -11.44
C TYR A 156 6.97 8.28 -10.77
N MET A 157 6.13 7.26 -10.64
CA MET A 157 4.79 7.36 -10.06
C MET A 157 4.76 6.61 -8.74
N GLU A 158 4.25 7.26 -7.70
CA GLU A 158 3.89 6.65 -6.41
C GLU A 158 2.36 6.50 -6.39
N GLU A 159 1.85 5.32 -6.08
CA GLU A 159 0.40 5.09 -5.92
C GLU A 159 0.10 4.54 -4.54
N ARG A 160 -0.97 5.03 -3.91
CA ARG A 160 -1.43 4.50 -2.62
C ARG A 160 -2.95 4.60 -2.44
N TYR A 161 -3.48 3.69 -1.63
CA TYR A 161 -4.85 3.76 -1.12
C TYR A 161 -4.87 4.10 0.36
N GLU A 162 -5.51 5.20 0.71
CA GLU A 162 -5.74 5.61 2.10
C GLU A 162 -7.23 5.50 2.44
N TYR A 163 -7.53 5.27 3.71
CA TYR A 163 -8.91 5.26 4.21
C TYR A 163 -9.06 6.33 5.27
N GLU A 164 -10.09 7.16 5.13
CA GLU A 164 -10.39 8.22 6.09
C GLU A 164 -11.86 8.21 6.45
N ARG A 165 -12.15 8.34 7.74
CA ARG A 165 -13.49 8.51 8.26
C ARG A 165 -13.74 9.99 8.50
N LEU A 166 -14.75 10.53 7.83
CA LEU A 166 -15.19 11.90 7.96
C LEU A 166 -16.50 11.93 8.75
N TRP A 167 -16.62 12.90 9.65
CA TRP A 167 -17.88 13.29 10.26
C TRP A 167 -18.24 14.70 9.80
N LEU A 168 -19.42 14.82 9.21
CA LEU A 168 -19.98 16.07 8.73
C LEU A 168 -21.20 16.43 9.57
N SER A 169 -21.41 17.72 9.80
CA SER A 169 -22.60 18.25 10.46
C SER A 169 -23.26 19.33 9.62
N ALA A 170 -24.59 19.41 9.70
CA ALA A 170 -25.37 20.43 9.03
C ALA A 170 -25.13 21.80 9.70
N ALA A 171 -24.52 22.73 8.96
CA ALA A 171 -24.23 24.09 9.39
C ALA A 171 -24.99 25.10 8.52
N GLY A 172 -26.14 25.57 9.00
CA GLY A 172 -26.94 26.62 8.35
C GLY A 172 -27.47 26.24 6.96
N ARG A 173 -26.70 26.52 5.90
CA ARG A 173 -27.02 26.26 4.48
C ARG A 173 -26.09 25.24 3.80
N GLY A 174 -25.26 24.53 4.57
CA GLY A 174 -24.32 23.57 4.03
C GLY A 174 -23.87 22.54 5.06
N TRP A 175 -22.85 21.76 4.69
CA TRP A 175 -22.26 20.74 5.55
C TRP A 175 -20.79 21.04 5.79
N ASP A 176 -20.39 21.07 7.05
CA ASP A 176 -19.00 21.31 7.43
C ASP A 176 -18.36 19.99 7.89
N VAL A 177 -17.08 19.82 7.56
CA VAL A 177 -16.28 18.67 8.01
C VAL A 177 -15.79 18.96 9.43
N LEU A 178 -16.39 18.28 10.40
CA LEU A 178 -16.10 18.47 11.83
C LEU A 178 -14.87 17.68 12.28
N GLN A 179 -14.74 16.45 11.80
CA GLN A 179 -13.70 15.54 12.28
C GLN A 179 -13.23 14.63 11.14
N VAL A 180 -11.94 14.33 11.14
CA VAL A 180 -11.32 13.40 10.18
C VAL A 180 -10.38 12.43 10.90
N GLU A 181 -10.71 11.14 10.82
CA GLU A 181 -9.92 10.05 11.38
C GLU A 181 -9.32 9.17 10.26
N PRO A 182 -8.01 9.25 9.99
CA PRO A 182 -7.33 8.30 9.13
C PRO A 182 -7.31 6.90 9.73
N VAL A 183 -7.59 5.88 8.93
CA VAL A 183 -7.55 4.47 9.34
C VAL A 183 -6.12 3.94 9.20
N ILE A 184 -5.37 3.98 10.29
CA ILE A 184 -3.96 3.53 10.34
C ILE A 184 -3.89 2.02 10.57
N ALA A 185 -4.15 1.23 9.52
CA ALA A 185 -4.13 -0.23 9.60
C ALA A 185 -2.73 -0.80 9.94
N GLU A 186 -1.65 -0.11 9.53
CA GLU A 186 -0.24 -0.50 9.74
C GLU A 186 0.18 -0.59 11.22
N ARG A 187 -0.54 0.05 12.15
CA ARG A 187 -0.25 0.00 13.60
C ARG A 187 -1.00 -1.07 14.37
N ARG A 188 -1.94 -1.80 13.73
CA ARG A 188 -2.83 -2.73 14.41
C ARG A 188 -2.44 -4.19 14.14
N PRO A 189 -1.47 -4.78 14.85
CA PRO A 189 -1.36 -6.24 14.86
C PRO A 189 -2.58 -6.79 15.63
N ARG A 190 -3.67 -7.14 14.91
CA ARG A 190 -4.84 -7.82 15.52
C ARG A 190 -4.62 -9.31 15.75
N TYR A 191 -3.40 -9.81 15.57
CA TYR A 191 -3.01 -11.08 16.17
C TYR A 191 -2.52 -10.78 17.58
N GLY A 192 -3.30 -11.25 18.54
CA GLY A 192 -3.28 -10.84 19.93
C GLY A 192 -1.89 -10.84 20.56
N ILE A 193 -1.79 -10.02 21.61
CA ILE A 193 -0.77 -10.06 22.63
C ILE A 193 -0.61 -11.52 23.08
N SER A 194 0.30 -12.23 22.44
CA SER A 194 0.98 -13.33 23.07
C SER A 194 2.32 -12.77 23.49
N THR A 195 2.44 -12.52 24.77
CA THR A 195 3.67 -12.75 25.52
C THR A 195 4.10 -14.21 25.35
N LEU A 196 4.42 -14.61 24.12
CA LEU A 196 5.27 -15.77 23.88
C LEU A 196 6.68 -15.23 24.02
N GLN A 197 7.16 -15.35 25.26
CA GLN A 197 8.56 -15.38 25.57
C GLN A 197 9.14 -16.53 24.74
N TRP A 198 9.70 -16.19 23.58
CA TRP A 198 10.50 -17.13 22.81
C TRP A 198 11.72 -17.43 23.67
N GLN A 199 11.76 -18.63 24.24
CA GLN A 199 13.01 -19.17 24.74
C GLN A 199 13.91 -19.36 23.52
N ASP A 200 15.10 -18.75 23.56
CA ASP A 200 16.20 -19.10 22.68
C ASP A 200 16.56 -20.57 22.95
N GLU A 201 15.85 -21.49 22.28
CA GLU A 201 16.34 -22.85 22.15
C GLU A 201 17.50 -22.80 21.14
N PRO A 202 18.72 -23.19 21.54
CA PRO A 202 19.78 -23.38 20.57
C PRO A 202 19.32 -24.53 19.66
N GLU A 203 18.96 -24.23 18.42
CA GLU A 203 18.76 -25.22 17.36
C GLU A 203 20.10 -25.96 17.15
N GLN A 204 20.32 -27.01 17.93
CA GLN A 204 21.18 -28.09 17.50
C GLN A 204 20.52 -28.70 16.27
N PRO A 205 21.27 -28.89 15.17
CA PRO A 205 20.71 -29.47 13.96
C PRO A 205 20.27 -30.90 14.29
N SER A 206 18.95 -31.14 14.34
CA SER A 206 18.43 -32.50 14.34
C SER A 206 18.88 -33.16 13.03
N GLN A 207 19.59 -34.27 13.15
CA GLN A 207 20.18 -34.98 12.01
C GLN A 207 19.15 -35.69 11.11
N ASP A 208 17.85 -35.46 11.29
CA ASP A 208 16.78 -36.20 10.62
C ASP A 208 15.69 -35.29 10.01
N GLU A 209 16.07 -34.20 9.33
CA GLU A 209 15.16 -33.54 8.39
C GLU A 209 15.04 -34.38 7.12
N VAL A 210 14.05 -35.28 7.08
CA VAL A 210 13.73 -36.06 5.87
C VAL A 210 13.10 -35.13 4.83
N TYR A 211 13.96 -34.49 4.04
CA TYR A 211 13.58 -33.75 2.85
C TYR A 211 13.22 -34.75 1.76
N VAL A 212 11.94 -34.91 1.43
CA VAL A 212 11.52 -35.73 0.28
C VAL A 212 11.84 -34.93 -0.99
N MET A 213 13.07 -35.09 -1.49
CA MET A 213 13.40 -34.67 -2.86
C MET A 213 12.62 -35.56 -3.85
N PRO A 214 12.13 -35.03 -4.98
CA PRO A 214 11.71 -35.89 -6.08
C PRO A 214 12.90 -36.78 -6.47
N SER A 215 12.66 -38.08 -6.68
CA SER A 215 13.71 -39.05 -7.00
C SER A 215 14.45 -38.65 -8.27
N LEU A 216 15.65 -38.09 -8.12
CA LEU A 216 16.58 -37.92 -9.22
C LEU A 216 17.11 -39.31 -9.61
N PRO A 217 17.22 -39.63 -10.90
CA PRO A 217 17.84 -40.88 -11.33
C PRO A 217 19.27 -40.97 -10.78
N TYR A 218 19.66 -42.15 -10.30
CA TYR A 218 20.99 -42.41 -9.76
C TYR A 218 22.01 -42.33 -10.91
N LEU A 219 22.59 -41.16 -11.11
CA LEU A 219 23.71 -40.93 -12.02
C LEU A 219 25.01 -40.95 -11.21
N ASN A 220 25.96 -41.80 -11.60
CA ASN A 220 27.29 -41.79 -11.01
C ASN A 220 28.09 -40.60 -11.55
N TYR A 221 28.15 -39.51 -10.77
CA TYR A 221 28.79 -38.26 -11.14
C TYR A 221 30.33 -38.34 -11.19
N ASP A 222 30.96 -39.41 -10.70
CA ASP A 222 32.41 -39.63 -10.85
C ASP A 222 32.81 -39.97 -12.29
N LEU A 223 31.85 -40.39 -13.11
CA LEU A 223 32.05 -40.67 -14.52
C LEU A 223 31.75 -39.46 -15.43
N MET A 224 31.33 -38.32 -14.87
CA MET A 224 30.99 -37.12 -15.65
C MET A 224 31.44 -35.81 -14.96
N PRO A 225 32.72 -35.42 -15.12
CA PRO A 225 33.27 -34.19 -14.54
C PRO A 225 32.52 -32.92 -14.95
N GLN A 226 31.88 -32.92 -16.14
CA GLN A 226 31.06 -31.81 -16.63
C GLN A 226 29.78 -31.53 -15.81
N PHE A 227 29.31 -32.47 -14.98
CA PHE A 227 28.11 -32.28 -14.15
C PHE A 227 28.41 -31.96 -12.68
N LYS A 228 29.69 -31.94 -12.25
CA LYS A 228 30.09 -31.57 -10.89
C LYS A 228 29.72 -30.12 -10.50
N ASN A 229 29.49 -29.26 -11.49
CA ASN A 229 29.07 -27.87 -11.31
C ASN A 229 27.59 -27.62 -11.67
N ARG A 230 26.69 -28.61 -11.51
CA ARG A 230 25.26 -28.30 -11.47
C ARG A 230 25.03 -27.41 -10.25
N ILE A 231 24.54 -26.20 -10.47
CA ILE A 231 24.12 -25.25 -9.43
C ILE A 231 23.20 -26.00 -8.45
N THR A 232 23.73 -26.39 -7.30
CA THR A 232 22.98 -26.98 -6.20
C THR A 232 22.31 -25.84 -5.46
N GLY A 233 21.09 -25.47 -5.85
CA GLY A 233 20.30 -24.44 -5.20
C GLY A 233 19.19 -23.93 -6.11
N ILE A 234 18.14 -23.39 -5.50
CA ILE A 234 16.99 -22.85 -6.22
C ILE A 234 17.28 -21.39 -6.53
N ARG A 235 17.20 -21.02 -7.81
CA ARG A 235 17.45 -19.64 -8.24
C ARG A 235 16.28 -18.73 -7.86
N TYR A 236 16.55 -17.69 -7.07
CA TYR A 236 15.60 -16.64 -6.74
C TYR A 236 15.42 -15.69 -7.93
N ARG A 237 14.19 -15.59 -8.43
CA ARG A 237 13.79 -14.77 -9.58
C ARG A 237 13.20 -13.46 -9.09
N ARG A 238 14.09 -12.50 -8.83
CA ARG A 238 13.75 -11.15 -8.36
C ARG A 238 12.77 -10.42 -9.28
N ASP A 239 12.94 -10.61 -10.58
CA ASP A 239 12.08 -10.05 -11.61
C ASP A 239 10.63 -10.54 -11.46
N LEU A 240 10.44 -11.83 -11.16
CA LEU A 240 9.12 -12.41 -10.93
C LEU A 240 8.53 -11.96 -9.60
N ALA A 241 9.35 -11.83 -8.55
CA ALA A 241 8.90 -11.29 -7.26
C ALA A 241 8.39 -9.84 -7.39
N ALA A 242 9.14 -8.99 -8.10
CA ALA A 242 8.75 -7.61 -8.36
C ALA A 242 7.51 -7.53 -9.28
N ALA A 243 7.44 -8.34 -10.34
CA ALA A 243 6.27 -8.38 -11.23
C ALA A 243 5.00 -8.85 -10.50
N TYR A 244 5.12 -9.85 -9.63
CA TYR A 244 3.99 -10.31 -8.80
C TYR A 244 3.53 -9.20 -7.85
N ALA A 245 4.48 -8.52 -7.19
CA ALA A 245 4.19 -7.41 -6.32
C ALA A 245 3.45 -6.28 -7.07
N ASP A 246 3.89 -5.95 -8.28
CA ASP A 246 3.22 -4.95 -9.12
C ASP A 246 1.82 -5.35 -9.58
N ARG A 247 1.53 -6.66 -9.68
CA ARG A 247 0.19 -7.14 -10.06
C ARG A 247 -0.81 -7.06 -8.91
N TRP A 248 -0.37 -7.35 -7.69
CA TRP A 248 -1.24 -7.59 -6.52
C TRP A 248 -1.09 -6.51 -5.43
N TRP A 249 -0.57 -5.33 -5.78
CA TRP A 249 -0.34 -4.26 -4.80
C TRP A 249 -1.66 -3.72 -4.20
N ASP A 250 -2.75 -3.69 -4.96
CA ASP A 250 -4.03 -3.06 -4.63
C ASP A 250 -5.19 -4.01 -4.32
N GLU A 251 -5.02 -5.31 -4.57
CA GLU A 251 -6.03 -6.33 -4.30
C GLU A 251 -5.37 -7.62 -3.77
N GLY A 252 -6.13 -8.43 -3.02
CA GLY A 252 -5.64 -9.72 -2.54
C GLY A 252 -5.65 -10.77 -3.66
N ASN A 253 -4.61 -11.58 -3.75
CA ASN A 253 -4.62 -12.72 -4.67
C ASN A 253 -5.61 -13.80 -4.18
N PRO A 254 -6.63 -14.17 -4.99
CA PRO A 254 -7.65 -15.17 -4.60
C PRO A 254 -7.10 -16.57 -4.31
N SER A 255 -5.90 -16.91 -4.76
CA SER A 255 -5.23 -18.17 -4.42
C SER A 255 -4.74 -18.24 -2.98
N TYR A 256 -4.76 -17.12 -2.26
CA TYR A 256 -4.33 -17.01 -0.88
C TYR A 256 -5.43 -16.39 -0.02
N GLU A 257 -5.35 -16.67 1.27
CA GLU A 257 -6.20 -16.04 2.27
C GLU A 257 -5.84 -14.56 2.41
N LEU A 258 -6.85 -13.70 2.40
CA LEU A 258 -6.69 -12.27 2.60
C LEU A 258 -6.86 -11.93 4.08
N PHE A 259 -5.86 -11.26 4.66
CA PHE A 259 -5.88 -10.81 6.05
C PHE A 259 -6.21 -9.31 6.13
N ASP A 260 -6.82 -8.87 7.26
CA ASP A 260 -7.03 -7.44 7.55
C ASP A 260 -5.72 -6.63 7.55
N VAL A 261 -4.63 -7.26 8.00
CA VAL A 261 -3.26 -6.72 7.93
C VAL A 261 -2.45 -7.67 7.06
N ASN A 262 -2.40 -7.35 5.76
CA ASN A 262 -1.92 -8.28 4.74
C ASN A 262 -0.45 -8.12 4.34
N CYS A 263 0.27 -7.12 4.85
CA CYS A 263 1.62 -6.78 4.38
C CYS A 263 2.57 -7.98 4.30
N THR A 264 2.71 -8.77 5.36
CA THR A 264 3.64 -9.90 5.40
C THR A 264 3.17 -11.08 4.54
N ASN A 265 1.87 -11.39 4.54
CA ASN A 265 1.32 -12.43 3.67
C ASN A 265 1.56 -12.09 2.19
N TYR A 266 1.31 -10.84 1.81
CA TYR A 266 1.60 -10.33 0.47
C TYR A 266 3.10 -10.40 0.13
N VAL A 267 3.98 -9.93 1.02
CA VAL A 267 5.43 -10.03 0.79
C VAL A 267 5.88 -11.48 0.65
N SER A 268 5.37 -12.41 1.47
CA SER A 268 5.66 -13.84 1.35
C SER A 268 5.20 -14.42 0.02
N GLN A 269 4.02 -14.01 -0.47
CA GLN A 269 3.55 -14.39 -1.80
C GLN A 269 4.49 -13.89 -2.91
N CYS A 270 4.97 -12.65 -2.80
CA CYS A 270 5.93 -12.09 -3.77
C CYS A 270 7.25 -12.88 -3.77
N ILE A 271 7.79 -13.18 -2.59
CA ILE A 271 9.02 -13.97 -2.44
C ILE A 271 8.83 -15.39 -3.01
N PHE A 272 7.68 -16.01 -2.74
CA PHE A 272 7.35 -17.32 -3.29
C PHE A 272 7.18 -17.29 -4.81
N ALA A 273 6.56 -16.25 -5.38
CA ALA A 273 6.47 -16.06 -6.83
C ALA A 273 7.85 -15.86 -7.49
N GLY A 274 8.85 -15.41 -6.72
CA GLY A 274 10.26 -15.41 -7.09
C GLY A 274 10.94 -16.79 -6.96
N ASN A 275 10.20 -17.89 -6.82
CA ASN A 275 10.69 -19.26 -6.64
C ASN A 275 11.44 -19.53 -5.33
N ALA A 276 11.30 -18.70 -4.30
CA ALA A 276 11.87 -19.05 -3.00
C ALA A 276 11.23 -20.35 -2.45
N PRO A 277 12.03 -21.35 -2.04
CA PRO A 277 11.50 -22.59 -1.49
C PRO A 277 10.83 -22.37 -0.14
N MET A 278 9.65 -22.97 0.04
CA MET A 278 8.99 -23.03 1.34
C MET A 278 9.67 -24.06 2.25
N ASN A 279 9.76 -23.74 3.54
CA ASN A 279 10.34 -24.62 4.56
C ASN A 279 9.21 -25.16 5.43
N TYR A 280 8.67 -26.32 5.10
CA TYR A 280 7.56 -26.94 5.84
C TYR A 280 8.04 -27.69 7.07
N THR A 281 7.68 -27.22 8.26
CA THR A 281 8.06 -27.84 9.54
C THR A 281 6.89 -28.51 10.27
N GLY A 282 5.66 -28.33 9.77
CA GLY A 282 4.45 -28.89 10.37
C GLY A 282 3.93 -28.15 11.61
N THR A 283 4.69 -27.20 12.16
CA THR A 283 4.23 -26.32 13.25
C THR A 283 4.20 -24.87 12.80
N ARG A 284 3.24 -24.09 13.30
CA ARG A 284 3.07 -22.70 12.87
C ARG A 284 4.18 -21.77 13.39
N GLY A 285 4.83 -22.16 14.48
CA GLY A 285 5.91 -21.38 15.11
C GLY A 285 7.25 -21.45 14.38
N SER A 286 7.43 -22.38 13.44
CA SER A 286 8.69 -22.56 12.72
C SER A 286 8.50 -22.71 11.21
N GLY A 287 9.61 -22.60 10.48
CA GLY A 287 9.63 -22.65 9.01
C GLY A 287 9.11 -21.35 8.37
N TRP A 288 8.93 -21.38 7.06
CA TRP A 288 8.30 -20.34 6.26
C TRP A 288 7.47 -21.03 5.18
N TRP A 289 6.15 -21.12 5.38
CA TRP A 289 5.29 -21.98 4.55
C TRP A 289 3.81 -21.62 4.64
N TYR A 290 3.07 -21.96 3.57
CA TYR A 290 1.63 -21.75 3.46
C TYR A 290 0.94 -22.93 2.78
N LYS A 291 -0.16 -23.44 3.36
CA LYS A 291 -1.05 -24.43 2.72
C LYS A 291 -2.53 -24.04 2.79
N GLY A 292 -2.83 -22.78 3.06
CA GLY A 292 -4.21 -22.30 3.17
C GLY A 292 -4.88 -22.71 4.47
N ARG A 293 -6.10 -23.25 4.37
CA ARG A 293 -6.89 -23.72 5.51
C ARG A 293 -7.19 -25.20 5.36
N ALA A 294 -7.04 -25.95 6.44
CA ALA A 294 -7.40 -27.36 6.51
C ALA A 294 -8.39 -27.59 7.65
N LYS A 295 -9.56 -28.18 7.34
CA LYS A 295 -10.63 -28.47 8.33
C LYS A 295 -11.04 -27.25 9.18
N GLY A 296 -11.08 -26.07 8.56
CA GLY A 296 -11.43 -24.81 9.22
C GLY A 296 -10.30 -24.20 10.08
N GLN A 297 -9.12 -24.82 10.13
CA GLN A 297 -7.94 -24.31 10.81
C GLN A 297 -6.96 -23.67 9.84
N GLU A 298 -6.32 -22.59 10.27
CA GLU A 298 -5.23 -21.92 9.57
C GLU A 298 -4.01 -22.85 9.46
N TRP A 299 -3.58 -23.14 8.23
CA TRP A 299 -2.46 -24.05 7.96
C TRP A 299 -1.34 -23.28 7.24
N TRP A 300 -0.65 -22.41 8.01
CA TRP A 300 0.49 -21.59 7.56
C TRP A 300 1.36 -21.16 8.76
N SER A 301 2.64 -20.88 8.53
CA SER A 301 3.59 -20.45 9.58
C SER A 301 3.45 -18.97 9.94
N TYR A 302 3.71 -18.57 11.18
CA TYR A 302 3.65 -17.17 11.59
C TYR A 302 4.59 -16.29 10.77
N SER A 303 5.76 -16.80 10.40
CA SER A 303 6.71 -16.12 9.50
C SER A 303 6.14 -15.81 8.11
N TRP A 304 5.11 -16.52 7.66
CA TRP A 304 4.44 -16.25 6.38
C TRP A 304 3.55 -15.00 6.44
N ALA A 305 2.84 -14.76 7.55
CA ALA A 305 1.79 -13.74 7.62
C ALA A 305 1.97 -12.68 8.73
N VAL A 306 2.97 -12.81 9.61
CA VAL A 306 3.21 -11.89 10.74
C VAL A 306 4.58 -11.24 10.60
N SER A 307 4.62 -9.91 10.47
CA SER A 307 5.85 -9.13 10.19
C SER A 307 6.98 -9.39 11.19
N ASN A 308 6.66 -9.45 12.48
CA ASN A 308 7.66 -9.71 13.51
C ASN A 308 8.27 -11.12 13.37
N ALA A 309 7.44 -12.13 13.12
CA ALA A 309 7.91 -13.50 12.92
C ALA A 309 8.69 -13.64 11.61
N MET A 310 8.30 -12.95 10.54
CA MET A 310 9.06 -12.88 9.29
C MET A 310 10.43 -12.25 9.52
N THR A 311 10.48 -11.15 10.28
CA THR A 311 11.73 -10.45 10.61
C THR A 311 12.68 -11.37 11.38
N GLN A 312 12.18 -12.07 12.41
CA GLN A 312 12.95 -13.05 13.17
C GLN A 312 13.43 -14.20 12.27
N TYR A 313 12.55 -14.71 11.41
CA TYR A 313 12.90 -15.76 10.45
C TYR A 313 14.03 -15.30 9.53
N LEU A 314 13.92 -14.16 8.86
CA LEU A 314 14.96 -13.65 7.95
C LEU A 314 16.26 -13.25 8.66
N SER A 315 16.21 -12.93 9.96
CA SER A 315 17.41 -12.60 10.74
C SER A 315 18.21 -13.83 11.16
N ALA A 316 17.58 -15.00 11.23
CA ALA A 316 18.22 -16.23 11.64
C ALA A 316 18.97 -16.90 10.48
N ALA A 317 20.26 -17.18 10.68
CA ALA A 317 21.10 -17.86 9.70
C ALA A 317 20.59 -19.28 9.43
N ARG A 318 20.54 -19.69 8.16
CA ARG A 318 20.08 -21.02 7.74
C ARG A 318 20.96 -21.60 6.65
N LYS A 319 21.04 -22.93 6.64
CA LYS A 319 21.80 -23.70 5.65
C LYS A 319 21.02 -23.97 4.36
N SER A 320 19.69 -23.93 4.42
CA SER A 320 18.79 -24.26 3.30
C SER A 320 17.46 -23.51 3.39
N GLY A 321 16.78 -23.41 2.25
CA GLY A 321 15.47 -22.77 2.16
C GLY A 321 15.53 -21.27 1.95
N LEU A 322 14.44 -20.55 2.25
CA LEU A 322 14.47 -19.09 2.23
C LEU A 322 15.48 -18.56 3.26
N ARG A 323 16.50 -17.84 2.76
CA ARG A 323 17.53 -17.16 3.53
C ARG A 323 17.62 -15.70 3.12
N ALA A 324 18.12 -14.88 4.03
CA ALA A 324 18.44 -13.49 3.76
C ALA A 324 19.68 -13.07 4.54
N GLU A 325 20.34 -12.04 4.02
CA GLU A 325 21.45 -11.34 4.66
C GLU A 325 20.95 -9.98 5.12
N GLN A 326 21.15 -9.66 6.40
CA GLN A 326 20.83 -8.33 6.89
C GLN A 326 21.89 -7.35 6.41
N VAL A 327 21.48 -6.37 5.61
CA VAL A 327 22.35 -5.32 5.07
C VAL A 327 22.24 -4.02 5.87
N GLN A 328 23.26 -3.17 5.80
CA GLN A 328 23.35 -1.99 6.68
C GLN A 328 22.53 -0.79 6.19
N SER A 329 22.18 -0.75 4.89
CA SER A 329 21.52 0.41 4.30
C SER A 329 20.58 -0.01 3.17
N ALA A 330 19.55 0.80 2.93
CA ALA A 330 18.56 0.57 1.88
C ALA A 330 19.19 0.53 0.47
N GLY A 331 20.29 1.25 0.23
CA GLY A 331 21.00 1.24 -1.05
C GLY A 331 21.74 -0.06 -1.38
N GLN A 332 21.83 -1.01 -0.45
CA GLN A 332 22.37 -2.35 -0.70
C GLN A 332 21.29 -3.35 -1.14
N LEU A 333 20.02 -2.93 -1.14
CA LEU A 333 18.91 -3.77 -1.55
C LEU A 333 18.79 -3.85 -3.06
N GLN A 334 18.24 -4.97 -3.51
CA GLN A 334 17.92 -5.30 -4.89
C GLN A 334 16.42 -5.59 -5.03
N LEU A 335 15.95 -5.75 -6.27
CA LEU A 335 14.57 -6.19 -6.51
C LEU A 335 14.26 -7.49 -5.75
N GLY A 336 13.05 -7.58 -5.20
CA GLY A 336 12.61 -8.73 -4.41
C GLY A 336 13.11 -8.75 -2.96
N ASP A 337 14.01 -7.84 -2.58
CA ASP A 337 14.48 -7.74 -1.20
C ASP A 337 13.43 -7.12 -0.28
N VAL A 338 13.59 -7.34 1.04
CA VAL A 338 12.56 -7.00 2.03
C VAL A 338 13.04 -5.91 2.97
N ILE A 339 12.12 -5.02 3.32
CA ILE A 339 12.30 -4.06 4.41
C ILE A 339 11.26 -4.33 5.47
N THR A 340 11.66 -4.38 6.74
CA THR A 340 10.72 -4.46 7.87
C THR A 340 10.85 -3.24 8.77
N TYR A 341 9.71 -2.81 9.33
CA TYR A 341 9.57 -1.55 10.06
C TYR A 341 9.07 -1.84 11.47
N ASP A 342 9.79 -1.29 12.44
CA ASP A 342 9.37 -1.17 13.83
C ASP A 342 8.98 0.29 14.07
N TRP A 343 7.69 0.59 14.07
CA TRP A 343 7.14 1.94 14.18
C TRP A 343 7.42 2.59 15.54
N THR A 344 7.47 1.80 16.61
CA THR A 344 7.57 2.26 18.00
C THR A 344 9.00 2.27 18.52
N GLY A 345 9.89 1.51 17.89
CA GLY A 345 11.28 1.33 18.29
C GLY A 345 11.42 0.38 19.49
N ASP A 346 10.44 -0.49 19.74
CA ASP A 346 10.42 -1.44 20.87
C ASP A 346 10.98 -2.83 20.51
N GLY A 347 11.47 -3.00 19.28
CA GLY A 347 12.00 -4.25 18.75
C GLY A 347 10.95 -5.16 18.12
N ARG A 348 9.65 -4.81 18.15
CA ARG A 348 8.60 -5.56 17.47
C ARG A 348 8.33 -4.96 16.10
N TYR A 349 8.53 -5.73 15.04
CA TYR A 349 8.34 -5.23 13.67
C TYR A 349 6.88 -5.39 13.25
N GLN A 350 6.18 -4.29 12.99
CA GLN A 350 4.74 -4.30 12.69
C GLN A 350 4.44 -4.26 11.19
N HIS A 351 5.40 -3.88 10.34
CA HIS A 351 5.19 -3.79 8.89
C HIS A 351 6.33 -4.41 8.09
N SER A 352 6.00 -4.94 6.91
CA SER A 352 6.98 -5.42 5.93
C SER A 352 6.59 -5.00 4.51
N THR A 353 7.60 -4.70 3.70
CA THR A 353 7.46 -4.30 2.29
C THR A 353 8.48 -5.02 1.44
N ILE A 354 8.25 -5.06 0.12
CA ILE A 354 9.18 -5.64 -0.85
C ILE A 354 9.65 -4.58 -1.84
N VAL A 355 10.93 -4.62 -2.20
CA VAL A 355 11.56 -3.72 -3.17
C VAL A 355 11.16 -4.13 -4.59
N THR A 356 10.60 -3.19 -5.35
CA THR A 356 10.02 -3.43 -6.67
C THR A 356 10.58 -2.52 -7.76
N ALA A 357 11.17 -1.38 -7.38
CA ALA A 357 11.83 -0.46 -8.28
C ALA A 357 12.89 0.36 -7.53
N PHE A 358 13.56 1.27 -8.25
CA PHE A 358 14.51 2.22 -7.69
C PHE A 358 14.26 3.60 -8.27
N ASP A 359 14.51 4.64 -7.47
CA ASP A 359 14.51 6.01 -7.93
C ASP A 359 15.79 6.35 -8.70
N ALA A 360 15.88 7.59 -9.22
CA ALA A 360 17.04 8.02 -10.02
C ALA A 360 18.36 8.05 -9.21
N ALA A 361 18.28 8.09 -7.88
CA ALA A 361 19.42 8.04 -6.98
C ALA A 361 19.76 6.61 -6.52
N GLY A 362 19.11 5.58 -7.09
CA GLY A 362 19.32 4.18 -6.73
C GLY A 362 18.75 3.82 -5.36
N GLN A 363 17.84 4.63 -4.80
CA GLN A 363 17.15 4.30 -3.57
C GLN A 363 15.91 3.45 -3.85
N PRO A 364 15.59 2.46 -3.00
CA PRO A 364 14.51 1.53 -3.28
C PRO A 364 13.13 2.18 -3.24
N LEU A 365 12.28 1.74 -4.15
CA LEU A 365 10.84 1.94 -4.15
C LEU A 365 10.17 0.60 -3.83
N VAL A 366 9.16 0.64 -2.98
CA VAL A 366 8.58 -0.57 -2.39
C VAL A 366 7.08 -0.66 -2.62
N ASN A 367 6.58 -1.90 -2.62
CA ASN A 367 5.15 -2.19 -2.61
C ASN A 367 4.72 -2.81 -1.27
N ALA A 368 3.45 -2.58 -0.91
CA ALA A 368 2.80 -3.12 0.29
C ALA A 368 1.29 -3.28 0.06
N ASN A 369 0.61 -4.12 0.86
CA ASN A 369 -0.81 -4.44 0.68
C ASN A 369 -1.72 -4.22 1.91
N THR A 370 -1.20 -3.86 3.09
CA THR A 370 -2.07 -3.46 4.22
C THR A 370 -2.70 -2.09 3.96
N VAL A 371 -1.85 -1.09 3.78
CA VAL A 371 -2.19 0.18 3.13
C VAL A 371 -1.57 0.04 1.74
N ALA A 372 -2.40 -0.35 0.78
CA ALA A 372 -1.95 -0.68 -0.57
C ALA A 372 -1.10 0.47 -1.13
N SER A 373 0.15 0.16 -1.43
CA SER A 373 1.18 1.11 -1.85
C SER A 373 1.98 0.49 -2.99
N ARG A 374 2.25 1.27 -4.03
CA ARG A 374 3.06 0.88 -5.18
C ARG A 374 4.12 1.92 -5.45
N HIS A 375 5.35 1.44 -5.64
CA HIS A 375 6.53 2.25 -5.91
C HIS A 375 6.72 3.40 -4.91
N ARG A 376 6.28 3.20 -3.67
CA ARG A 376 6.40 4.20 -2.61
C ARG A 376 7.85 4.26 -2.16
N TYR A 377 8.36 5.46 -1.88
CA TYR A 377 9.70 5.58 -1.33
C TYR A 377 9.86 4.83 0.00
N TRP A 378 10.95 4.08 0.14
CA TRP A 378 11.15 3.07 1.19
C TRP A 378 11.09 3.59 2.63
N ASP A 379 11.37 4.87 2.88
CA ASP A 379 11.51 5.37 4.25
C ASP A 379 10.18 5.50 5.02
N TYR A 380 9.04 5.46 4.31
CA TYR A 380 7.69 5.53 4.87
C TYR A 380 7.42 6.77 5.75
N ARG A 381 8.24 7.83 5.66
CA ARG A 381 8.08 9.04 6.50
C ARG A 381 6.75 9.76 6.28
N ASP A 382 6.14 9.54 5.12
CA ASP A 382 4.81 10.01 4.74
C ASP A 382 3.68 9.13 5.29
N SER A 383 3.95 8.05 6.04
CA SER A 383 2.90 7.27 6.72
C SER A 383 2.44 7.93 8.02
N TYR A 384 1.17 7.77 8.36
CA TYR A 384 0.64 8.07 9.71
C TYR A 384 1.16 7.08 10.76
N ALA A 385 1.63 5.90 10.37
CA ALA A 385 2.21 4.92 11.29
C ALA A 385 3.62 5.33 11.77
N TRP A 386 4.37 6.02 10.92
CA TRP A 386 5.76 6.41 11.15
C TRP A 386 5.92 7.29 12.39
N THR A 387 7.03 7.12 13.10
CA THR A 387 7.45 7.98 14.21
C THR A 387 8.95 8.24 14.16
N GLY A 388 9.43 9.24 14.90
CA GLY A 388 10.88 9.46 15.05
C GLY A 388 11.64 8.30 15.72
N ARG A 389 10.94 7.32 16.31
CA ARG A 389 11.53 6.10 16.88
C ARG A 389 11.61 4.95 15.89
N THR A 390 11.10 5.13 14.67
CA THR A 390 11.01 4.05 13.69
C THR A 390 12.38 3.45 13.39
N ARG A 391 12.47 2.12 13.47
CA ARG A 391 13.66 1.34 13.12
C ARG A 391 13.37 0.49 11.89
N TYR A 392 14.40 0.27 11.09
CA TYR A 392 14.32 -0.50 9.85
C TYR A 392 15.26 -1.70 9.94
N ARG A 393 14.87 -2.82 9.32
CA ARG A 393 15.80 -3.88 8.91
C ARG A 393 15.70 -4.10 7.43
N PHE A 394 16.86 -4.27 6.80
CA PHE A 394 17.02 -4.44 5.37
C PHE A 394 17.53 -5.86 5.12
N PHE A 395 16.80 -6.64 4.33
CA PHE A 395 17.10 -8.04 4.09
C PHE A 395 17.33 -8.27 2.61
N HIS A 396 18.58 -8.58 2.26
CA HIS A 396 18.96 -9.04 0.93
C HIS A 396 18.73 -10.54 0.79
N ILE A 397 17.88 -10.98 -0.14
CA ILE A 397 17.65 -12.40 -0.41
C ILE A 397 18.66 -12.85 -1.47
N PRO A 398 19.58 -13.81 -1.22
CA PRO A 398 20.55 -14.24 -2.22
C PRO A 398 19.91 -14.81 -3.49
N ASP A 399 20.58 -14.65 -4.64
CA ASP A 399 20.13 -15.16 -5.95
C ASP A 399 20.03 -16.69 -6.01
N LEU A 400 20.75 -17.38 -5.12
CA LEU A 400 20.75 -18.83 -5.01
C LEU A 400 20.33 -19.19 -3.58
N LEU A 401 19.34 -20.08 -3.43
CA LEU A 401 18.76 -20.51 -2.16
C LEU A 401 18.96 -21.99 -1.89
#